data_AF-A0A7Y1UQG9-F1
#
_entry.id   AF-A0A7Y1UQG9-F1
#
_cell.length_a   1.000
_cell.length_b   1.000
_cell.length_c   1.000
_cell.angle_alpha   90.00
_cell.angle_beta   90.00
_cell.angle_gamma   90.00
#
_symmetry.space_group_name_H-M   'P 1'
#
loop_
_entity.id
_entity.type
_entity.pdbx_description
1 polymer ?
#
loop_
_entity_poly.entity_id
_entity_poly.type
_entity_poly.pdbx_seq_one_letter_code
_entity_poly.pdbx_strand_id
1 'polypeptide(L)'
;MTAEDHTLPERPEGFARAIIADVLTGSRAVLAVAVMLAIASSRFDWAAVFVTFAWITDFFDGRLARSTVHPTRLGDWDLRIDITLGIGILIGLGWSGWVPWTAVLVPMLVLGTLAIAMHNPSPTMLLLAYIYLVFFWVLIAERPLGGWLPFAALPLIATLDWGRFTRVILPVFFKGIAALARGERTPDTKPVLDEWV
;
A
#
# COMPACT_ATOMS: atom_id res chain seq x y z
N MET A 1 23.01 -32.09 35.94
CA MET A 1 22.29 -32.57 34.74
C MET A 1 21.88 -31.33 33.96
N THR A 2 22.81 -30.81 33.17
CA THR A 2 22.68 -29.59 32.38
C THR A 2 21.84 -29.92 31.15
N ALA A 3 20.66 -29.31 31.04
CA ALA A 3 19.91 -29.33 29.80
C ALA A 3 20.74 -28.57 28.76
N GLU A 4 21.23 -29.30 27.77
CA GLU A 4 21.88 -28.73 26.60
C GLU A 4 20.88 -27.81 25.90
N ASP A 5 21.19 -26.52 25.94
CA ASP A 5 20.59 -25.51 25.08
C ASP A 5 21.03 -25.79 23.64
N HIS A 6 20.33 -26.70 22.97
CA HIS A 6 20.44 -26.89 21.54
C HIS A 6 19.82 -25.68 20.83
N THR A 7 20.56 -24.58 20.81
CA THR A 7 20.37 -23.53 19.81
C THR A 7 20.61 -24.16 18.45
N LEU A 8 19.52 -24.60 17.81
CA LEU A 8 19.55 -25.04 16.43
C LEU A 8 20.22 -23.94 15.60
N PRO A 9 21.18 -24.27 14.72
CA PRO A 9 21.85 -23.26 13.90
C PRO A 9 20.80 -22.44 13.14
N GLU A 10 20.90 -21.11 13.22
CA GLU A 10 20.01 -20.20 12.51
C GLU A 10 19.97 -20.61 11.03
N ARG A 11 18.78 -20.99 10.54
CA ARG A 11 18.67 -21.45 9.16
C ARG A 11 18.86 -20.25 8.22
N PRO A 12 19.83 -20.29 7.30
CA PRO A 12 20.13 -19.16 6.40
C PRO A 12 18.93 -18.76 5.52
N GLU A 13 17.96 -19.67 5.36
CA GLU A 13 16.70 -19.42 4.66
C GLU A 13 15.86 -18.29 5.29
N GLY A 14 15.86 -18.15 6.62
CA GLY A 14 15.09 -17.11 7.30
C GLY A 14 15.63 -15.71 7.01
N PHE A 15 16.96 -15.58 7.02
CA PHE A 15 17.66 -14.35 6.68
C PHE A 15 17.46 -13.98 5.20
N ALA A 16 17.54 -14.96 4.30
CA ALA A 16 17.29 -14.74 2.88
C ALA A 16 15.87 -14.22 2.62
N ARG A 17 14.85 -14.75 3.31
CA ARG A 17 13.45 -14.27 3.20
C ARG A 17 13.30 -12.82 3.66
N ALA A 18 13.95 -12.43 4.75
CA ALA A 18 13.92 -11.05 5.23
C ALA A 18 14.54 -10.08 4.22
N ILE A 19 15.67 -10.46 3.60
CA ILE A 19 16.28 -9.66 2.51
C ILE A 19 15.35 -9.55 1.32
N ILE A 20 14.72 -10.64 0.90
CA ILE A 20 13.79 -10.61 -0.26
C ILE A 20 12.61 -9.68 0.06
N ALA A 21 12.06 -9.74 1.27
CA ALA A 21 11.01 -8.82 1.70
C ALA A 21 11.48 -7.36 1.60
N ASP A 22 12.66 -7.03 2.13
CA ASP A 22 13.24 -5.67 2.02
C ASP A 22 13.44 -5.24 0.57
N VAL A 23 13.92 -6.12 -0.31
CA VAL A 23 14.12 -5.80 -1.73
C VAL A 23 12.79 -5.51 -2.42
N LEU A 24 11.75 -6.29 -2.13
CA LEU A 24 10.41 -6.08 -2.68
C LEU A 24 9.82 -4.76 -2.19
N THR A 25 9.92 -4.46 -0.90
CA THR A 25 9.50 -3.16 -0.32
C THR A 25 10.26 -2.00 -0.96
N GLY A 26 11.59 -2.10 -1.07
CA GLY A 26 12.42 -1.08 -1.73
C GLY A 26 12.08 -0.88 -3.20
N SER A 27 11.70 -1.96 -3.92
CA SER A 27 11.29 -1.86 -5.32
C SER A 27 10.05 -1.01 -5.52
N ARG A 28 9.12 -0.98 -4.55
CA ARG A 28 7.91 -0.15 -4.61
C ARG A 28 8.20 1.35 -4.61
N ALA A 29 9.28 1.79 -3.96
CA ALA A 29 9.71 3.19 -4.06
C ALA A 29 10.14 3.56 -5.49
N VAL A 30 10.81 2.64 -6.19
CA VAL A 30 11.18 2.82 -7.61
C VAL A 30 9.93 2.81 -8.49
N LEU A 31 8.99 1.90 -8.22
CA LEU A 31 7.72 1.82 -8.94
C LEU A 31 6.87 3.08 -8.74
N ALA A 32 6.89 3.70 -7.56
CA ALA A 32 6.19 4.96 -7.30
C ALA A 32 6.62 6.06 -8.29
N VAL A 33 7.94 6.20 -8.49
CA VAL A 33 8.49 7.14 -9.47
C VAL A 33 8.15 6.72 -10.90
N ALA A 34 8.28 5.43 -11.24
CA ALA A 34 7.98 4.92 -12.57
C ALA A 34 6.51 5.12 -12.96
N VAL A 35 5.57 4.87 -12.04
CA VAL A 35 4.13 5.10 -12.21
C VAL A 35 3.84 6.58 -12.43
N MET A 36 4.39 7.44 -11.58
CA MET A 36 4.22 8.89 -11.71
C MET A 36 4.66 9.39 -13.09
N LEU A 37 5.85 8.99 -13.54
CA LEU A 37 6.39 9.38 -14.85
C LEU A 37 5.58 8.79 -16.01
N ALA A 38 5.12 7.54 -15.89
CA ALA A 38 4.29 6.90 -16.90
C ALA A 38 2.96 7.64 -17.07
N ILE A 39 2.29 7.97 -15.95
CA ILE A 39 1.02 8.73 -15.97
C ILE A 39 1.25 10.14 -16.51
N ALA A 40 2.27 10.86 -16.02
CA ALA A 40 2.59 12.21 -16.49
C ALA A 40 2.89 12.27 -18.00
N SER A 41 3.39 11.16 -18.56
CA SER A 41 3.65 11.00 -20.00
C SER A 41 2.47 10.39 -20.77
N SER A 42 1.28 10.27 -20.16
CA SER A 42 0.07 9.64 -20.70
C SER A 42 0.26 8.18 -21.16
N ARG A 43 1.20 7.46 -20.57
CA ARG A 43 1.50 6.05 -20.83
C ARG A 43 0.76 5.15 -19.84
N PHE A 44 -0.58 5.20 -19.86
CA PHE A 44 -1.44 4.53 -18.89
C PHE A 44 -1.32 3.00 -18.86
N ASP A 45 -0.98 2.36 -19.99
CA ASP A 45 -0.73 0.91 -20.04
C ASP A 45 0.46 0.52 -19.14
N TRP A 46 1.55 1.30 -19.19
CA TRP A 46 2.72 1.09 -18.34
C TRP A 46 2.43 1.41 -16.88
N ALA A 47 1.66 2.48 -16.63
CA ALA A 47 1.20 2.79 -15.28
C ALA A 47 0.39 1.63 -14.67
N ALA A 48 -0.52 1.04 -15.44
CA ALA A 48 -1.30 -0.12 -15.02
C ALA A 48 -0.40 -1.32 -14.69
N VAL A 49 0.59 -1.62 -15.54
CA VAL A 49 1.58 -2.68 -15.28
C VAL A 49 2.37 -2.41 -14.00
N PHE A 50 2.90 -1.20 -13.81
CA PHE A 50 3.70 -0.86 -12.64
C PHE A 50 2.89 -0.86 -11.34
N VAL A 51 1.66 -0.35 -11.34
CA VAL A 51 0.75 -0.43 -10.17
C VAL A 51 0.43 -1.88 -9.84
N THR A 52 0.12 -2.70 -10.85
CA THR A 52 -0.14 -4.13 -10.67
C THR A 52 1.08 -4.82 -10.05
N PHE A 53 2.27 -4.54 -10.57
CA PHE A 53 3.51 -5.11 -10.06
C PHE A 53 3.76 -4.67 -8.61
N ALA A 54 3.51 -3.39 -8.28
CA ALA A 54 3.65 -2.89 -6.92
C ALA A 54 2.74 -3.63 -5.93
N TRP A 55 1.46 -3.86 -6.28
CA TRP A 55 0.55 -4.64 -5.42
C TRP A 55 0.97 -6.10 -5.28
N ILE A 56 1.49 -6.71 -6.36
CA ILE A 56 2.00 -8.08 -6.29
C ILE A 56 3.21 -8.14 -5.35
N THR A 57 4.14 -7.18 -5.44
CA THR A 57 5.32 -7.14 -4.56
C THR A 57 4.95 -6.90 -3.10
N ASP A 58 3.97 -6.04 -2.82
CA ASP A 58 3.41 -5.80 -1.47
C ASP A 58 2.75 -7.07 -0.89
N PHE A 59 1.97 -7.78 -1.71
CA PHE A 59 1.40 -9.05 -1.26
C PHE A 59 2.49 -10.08 -0.88
N PHE A 60 3.56 -10.17 -1.67
CA PHE A 60 4.62 -11.15 -1.42
C PHE A 60 5.56 -10.76 -0.28
N ASP A 61 5.90 -9.48 -0.11
CA ASP A 61 6.82 -9.08 0.95
C ASP A 61 6.22 -9.22 2.33
N GLY A 62 4.95 -8.84 2.53
CA GLY A 62 4.25 -9.07 3.79
C GLY A 62 4.16 -10.57 4.13
N ARG A 63 3.95 -11.44 3.14
CA ARG A 63 3.97 -12.89 3.36
C ARG A 63 5.35 -13.40 3.73
N LEU A 64 6.40 -12.89 3.08
CA LEU A 64 7.78 -13.29 3.36
C LEU A 64 8.23 -12.82 4.74
N ALA A 65 7.94 -11.56 5.11
CA ALA A 65 8.22 -10.99 6.42
C ALA A 65 7.60 -11.82 7.55
N ARG A 66 6.30 -12.17 7.44
CA ARG A 66 5.61 -13.01 8.43
C ARG A 66 6.08 -14.47 8.46
N SER A 67 6.78 -14.93 7.43
CA SER A 67 7.27 -16.32 7.34
C SER A 67 8.66 -16.53 7.94
N THR A 68 9.26 -15.48 8.49
CA THR A 68 10.60 -15.49 9.09
C THR A 68 10.58 -14.88 10.49
N VAL A 69 11.52 -15.32 11.33
CA VAL A 69 11.76 -14.75 12.68
C VAL A 69 12.77 -13.60 12.63
N HIS A 70 13.43 -13.39 11.49
CA HIS A 70 14.39 -12.31 11.31
C HIS A 70 13.67 -11.01 10.99
N PRO A 71 14.00 -9.89 11.66
CA PRO A 71 13.39 -8.61 11.38
C PRO A 71 13.76 -8.11 9.97
N THR A 72 12.79 -7.56 9.27
CA THR A 72 13.00 -6.81 8.02
C THR A 72 13.51 -5.40 8.35
N ARG A 73 14.37 -4.82 7.52
CA ARG A 73 14.91 -3.46 7.73
C ARG A 73 13.99 -2.39 7.16
N LEU A 74 13.23 -2.72 6.14
CA LEU A 74 12.31 -1.81 5.45
C LEU A 74 10.84 -2.04 5.82
N GLY A 75 10.53 -3.01 6.68
CA GLY A 75 9.16 -3.25 7.16
C GLY A 75 8.51 -1.99 7.75
N ASP A 76 9.23 -1.23 8.57
CA ASP A 76 8.73 0.03 9.15
C ASP A 76 8.46 1.14 8.12
N TRP A 77 9.03 1.02 6.91
CA TRP A 77 8.87 1.98 5.82
C TRP A 77 7.77 1.60 4.83
N ASP A 78 7.25 0.38 4.92
CA ASP A 78 6.24 -0.20 4.04
C ASP A 78 5.08 0.77 3.77
N LEU A 79 4.36 1.15 4.83
CA LEU A 79 3.23 2.08 4.75
C LEU A 79 3.61 3.41 4.10
N ARG A 80 4.81 3.94 4.35
CA ARG A 80 5.26 5.22 3.78
C ARG A 80 5.53 5.08 2.28
N ILE A 81 6.05 3.94 1.86
CA ILE A 81 6.32 3.63 0.45
C ILE A 81 5.00 3.46 -0.31
N ASP A 82 4.01 2.80 0.27
CA ASP A 82 2.68 2.69 -0.34
C ASP A 82 1.95 4.03 -0.47
N ILE A 83 2.04 4.87 0.57
CA ILE A 83 1.54 6.25 0.48
C ILE A 83 2.26 7.00 -0.64
N THR A 84 3.58 6.79 -0.78
CA THR A 84 4.37 7.44 -1.84
C THR A 84 3.95 6.98 -3.23
N LEU A 85 3.65 5.69 -3.42
CA LEU A 85 3.07 5.15 -4.66
C LEU A 85 1.74 5.83 -4.99
N GLY A 86 0.82 5.92 -4.02
CA GLY A 86 -0.45 6.61 -4.20
C GLY A 86 -0.28 8.09 -4.55
N ILE A 87 0.59 8.81 -3.83
CA ILE A 87 0.89 10.21 -4.10
C ILE A 87 1.48 10.38 -5.50
N GLY A 88 2.40 9.50 -5.91
CA GLY A 88 2.98 9.48 -7.26
C GLY A 88 1.92 9.33 -8.35
N ILE A 89 0.92 8.47 -8.13
CA ILE A 89 -0.23 8.34 -9.03
C ILE A 89 -0.96 9.68 -9.17
N LEU A 90 -1.33 10.32 -8.06
CA LEU A 90 -2.13 11.53 -8.07
C LEU A 90 -1.38 12.73 -8.65
N ILE A 91 -0.10 12.88 -8.34
CA ILE A 91 0.79 13.89 -8.94
C ILE A 91 0.92 13.65 -10.45
N GLY A 92 1.13 12.40 -10.87
CA GLY A 92 1.17 12.02 -12.27
C GLY A 92 -0.10 12.43 -13.01
N LEU A 93 -1.27 12.21 -12.40
CA LEU A 93 -2.59 12.61 -12.94
C LEU A 93 -2.77 14.13 -13.05
N GLY A 94 -2.17 14.88 -12.12
CA GLY A 94 -2.09 16.34 -12.20
C GLY A 94 -1.23 16.81 -13.37
N TRP A 95 -0.05 16.23 -13.56
CA TRP A 95 0.84 16.58 -14.67
C TRP A 95 0.32 16.16 -16.04
N SER A 96 -0.41 15.05 -16.12
CA SER A 96 -1.02 14.60 -17.38
C SER A 96 -2.21 15.46 -17.82
N GLY A 97 -2.70 16.35 -16.94
CA GLY A 97 -3.83 17.24 -17.20
C GLY A 97 -5.21 16.59 -17.04
N TRP A 98 -5.27 15.32 -16.64
CA TRP A 98 -6.54 14.61 -16.40
C TRP A 98 -7.27 15.09 -15.16
N VAL A 99 -6.50 15.50 -14.15
CA VAL A 99 -7.03 15.95 -12.87
C VAL A 99 -6.52 17.37 -12.63
N PRO A 100 -7.40 18.36 -12.37
CA PRO A 100 -6.93 19.69 -12.05
C PRO A 100 -6.13 19.67 -10.74
N TRP A 101 -5.09 20.51 -10.64
CA TRP A 101 -4.23 20.56 -9.46
C TRP A 101 -4.98 20.82 -8.15
N THR A 102 -6.15 21.46 -8.20
CA THR A 102 -7.01 21.61 -7.02
C THR A 102 -7.50 20.27 -6.48
N ALA A 103 -7.89 19.34 -7.37
CA ALA A 103 -8.30 17.98 -7.01
C ALA A 103 -7.11 17.08 -6.62
N VAL A 104 -5.88 17.46 -6.95
CA VAL A 104 -4.67 16.80 -6.42
C VAL A 104 -4.34 17.32 -5.01
N LEU A 105 -4.17 18.64 -4.88
CA LEU A 105 -3.64 19.27 -3.68
C LEU A 105 -4.63 19.28 -2.52
N VAL A 106 -5.92 19.52 -2.76
CA VAL A 106 -6.91 19.63 -1.66
C VAL A 106 -7.05 18.31 -0.90
N PRO A 107 -7.26 17.14 -1.54
CA PRO A 107 -7.33 15.87 -0.82
C PRO A 107 -6.02 15.53 -0.11
N MET A 108 -4.87 15.78 -0.73
CA MET A 108 -3.56 15.54 -0.09
C MET A 108 -3.37 16.39 1.16
N LEU A 109 -3.68 17.69 1.09
CA LEU A 109 -3.53 18.60 2.21
C LEU A 109 -4.54 18.29 3.32
N VAL A 110 -5.82 18.10 2.98
CA VAL A 110 -6.87 17.86 3.98
C VAL A 110 -6.69 16.50 4.64
N LEU A 111 -6.61 15.42 3.87
CA LEU A 111 -6.52 14.06 4.42
C LEU A 111 -5.13 13.76 4.97
N GLY A 112 -4.07 14.31 4.37
CA GLY A 112 -2.70 14.19 4.91
C GLY A 112 -2.55 14.93 6.25
N THR A 113 -3.06 16.16 6.36
CA THR A 113 -3.05 16.90 7.64
C THR A 113 -3.89 16.17 8.68
N LEU A 114 -5.05 15.65 8.30
CA LEU A 114 -5.91 14.90 9.20
C LEU A 114 -5.27 13.58 9.68
N ALA A 115 -4.56 12.87 8.79
CA ALA A 115 -3.81 11.67 9.15
C ALA A 115 -2.76 11.96 10.23
N ILE A 116 -1.99 13.05 10.04
CA ILE A 116 -0.97 13.49 11.01
C ILE A 116 -1.63 13.94 12.32
N ALA A 117 -2.68 14.75 12.25
CA ALA A 117 -3.33 15.30 13.45
C ALA A 117 -4.00 14.21 14.30
N MET A 118 -4.65 13.24 13.66
CA MET A 118 -5.42 12.21 14.37
C MET A 118 -4.60 11.00 14.80
N HIS A 119 -3.37 10.83 14.30
CA HIS A 119 -2.55 9.62 14.51
C HIS A 119 -3.35 8.34 14.19
N ASN A 120 -4.18 8.40 13.15
CA ASN A 120 -5.11 7.36 12.76
C ASN A 120 -4.87 7.00 11.29
N PRO A 121 -4.80 5.71 10.90
CA PRO A 121 -4.64 5.31 9.50
C PRO A 121 -5.83 5.65 8.59
N SER A 122 -7.00 5.98 9.14
CA SER A 122 -8.25 6.12 8.38
C SER A 122 -8.24 7.23 7.32
N PRO A 123 -7.76 8.46 7.62
CA PRO A 123 -7.63 9.51 6.60
C PRO A 123 -6.65 9.11 5.49
N THR A 124 -5.59 8.38 5.82
CA THR A 124 -4.67 7.81 4.83
C THR A 124 -5.36 6.80 3.93
N MET A 125 -6.17 5.88 4.50
CA MET A 125 -6.94 4.93 3.71
C MET A 125 -7.96 5.61 2.80
N LEU A 126 -8.62 6.68 3.28
CA LEU A 126 -9.52 7.50 2.46
C LEU A 126 -8.78 8.20 1.32
N LEU A 127 -7.59 8.72 1.58
CA LEU A 127 -6.76 9.36 0.57
C LEU A 127 -6.36 8.33 -0.50
N LEU A 128 -5.90 7.15 -0.11
CA LEU A 128 -5.56 6.06 -1.03
C LEU A 128 -6.78 5.61 -1.84
N ALA A 129 -7.95 5.46 -1.20
CA ALA A 129 -9.19 5.10 -1.88
C ALA A 129 -9.58 6.15 -2.94
N TYR A 130 -9.48 7.44 -2.60
CA TYR A 130 -9.70 8.54 -3.54
C TYR A 130 -8.72 8.47 -4.73
N ILE A 131 -7.43 8.30 -4.45
CA ILE A 131 -6.37 8.20 -5.47
C ILE A 131 -6.67 7.07 -6.45
N TYR A 132 -6.92 5.86 -5.95
CA TYR A 132 -7.17 4.70 -6.80
C TYR A 132 -8.50 4.80 -7.54
N LEU A 133 -9.54 5.40 -6.94
CA LEU A 133 -10.80 5.65 -7.63
C LEU A 133 -10.60 6.55 -8.86
N VAL A 134 -9.89 7.67 -8.69
CA VAL A 134 -9.60 8.62 -9.78
C VAL A 134 -8.70 7.96 -10.84
N PHE A 135 -7.67 7.24 -10.41
CA PHE A 135 -6.78 6.49 -11.31
C PHE A 135 -7.55 5.47 -12.16
N PHE A 136 -8.42 4.66 -11.55
CA PHE A 136 -9.23 3.70 -12.27
C PHE A 136 -10.22 4.33 -13.24
N TRP A 137 -10.83 5.44 -12.84
CA TRP A 137 -11.71 6.20 -13.73
C TRP A 137 -10.96 6.65 -15.00
N VAL A 138 -9.76 7.23 -14.84
CA VAL A 138 -8.93 7.65 -15.98
C VAL A 138 -8.45 6.45 -16.80
N LEU A 139 -8.06 5.35 -16.13
CA LEU A 139 -7.57 4.15 -16.81
C LEU A 139 -8.63 3.51 -17.70
N ILE A 140 -9.89 3.48 -17.24
CA ILE A 140 -11.04 3.00 -18.02
C ILE A 140 -11.33 3.96 -19.18
N ALA A 141 -11.25 5.28 -18.95
CA ALA A 141 -11.52 6.29 -19.97
C ALA A 141 -10.50 6.23 -21.13
N GLU A 142 -9.22 6.02 -20.83
CA GLU A 142 -8.14 6.05 -21.81
C GLU A 142 -7.83 4.69 -22.45
N ARG A 143 -7.96 3.59 -21.71
CA ARG A 143 -7.49 2.26 -22.13
C ARG A 143 -8.48 1.16 -21.78
N PRO A 144 -9.65 1.11 -22.44
CA PRO A 144 -10.70 0.13 -22.14
C PRO A 144 -10.32 -1.33 -22.41
N LEU A 145 -9.18 -1.61 -23.06
CA LEU A 145 -8.68 -2.97 -23.31
C LEU A 145 -7.32 -3.28 -22.66
N GLY A 146 -6.46 -2.28 -22.42
CA GLY A 146 -5.13 -2.44 -21.80
C GLY A 146 -5.11 -2.22 -20.29
N GLY A 147 -6.12 -1.55 -19.74
CA GLY A 147 -6.18 -1.15 -18.33
C GLY A 147 -6.67 -2.22 -17.35
N TRP A 148 -6.95 -3.45 -17.79
CA TRP A 148 -7.58 -4.48 -16.95
C TRP A 148 -6.66 -5.14 -15.92
N LEU A 149 -5.34 -5.00 -16.07
CA LEU A 149 -4.36 -5.67 -15.20
C LEU A 149 -4.59 -5.39 -13.70
N PRO A 150 -4.69 -4.11 -13.25
CA PRO A 150 -5.06 -3.81 -11.88
C PRO A 150 -6.41 -4.40 -11.44
N PHE A 151 -7.42 -4.36 -12.32
CA PHE A 151 -8.75 -4.90 -12.03
C PHE A 151 -8.77 -6.42 -11.88
N ALA A 152 -7.83 -7.13 -12.51
CA ALA A 152 -7.66 -8.57 -12.33
C ALA A 152 -6.82 -8.90 -11.08
N ALA A 153 -5.75 -8.14 -10.84
CA ALA A 153 -4.86 -8.38 -9.70
C ALA A 153 -5.51 -8.08 -8.35
N LEU A 154 -6.29 -7.00 -8.24
CA LEU A 154 -6.95 -6.61 -6.99
C LEU A 154 -7.87 -7.71 -6.42
N PRO A 155 -8.85 -8.28 -7.17
CA PRO A 155 -9.69 -9.36 -6.66
C PRO A 155 -8.89 -10.65 -6.45
N LEU A 156 -7.86 -10.92 -7.25
CA LEU A 156 -6.99 -12.09 -7.05
C LEU A 156 -6.28 -12.00 -5.69
N ILE A 157 -5.60 -10.88 -5.42
CA ILE A 157 -4.91 -10.64 -4.14
C ILE A 157 -5.92 -10.67 -2.99
N ALA A 158 -7.06 -9.99 -3.12
CA ALA A 158 -8.10 -9.98 -2.10
C ALA A 158 -8.66 -11.38 -1.81
N THR A 159 -8.74 -12.26 -2.82
CA THR A 159 -9.17 -13.65 -2.65
C THR A 159 -8.10 -14.48 -1.98
N LEU A 160 -6.83 -14.30 -2.35
CA LEU A 160 -5.69 -15.01 -1.75
C LEU A 160 -5.45 -14.63 -0.28
N ASP A 161 -5.79 -13.40 0.11
CA ASP A 161 -5.70 -12.91 1.50
C ASP A 161 -7.06 -12.59 2.14
N TRP A 162 -8.11 -13.34 1.73
CA TRP A 162 -9.50 -13.09 2.12
C TRP A 162 -9.71 -12.98 3.64
N GLY A 163 -8.98 -13.80 4.41
CA GLY A 163 -9.01 -13.77 5.87
C GLY A 163 -8.57 -12.41 6.44
N ARG A 164 -7.42 -11.90 6.00
CA ARG A 164 -6.91 -10.58 6.42
C ARG A 164 -7.81 -9.47 5.91
N PHE A 165 -8.23 -9.54 4.66
CA PHE A 165 -9.11 -8.54 4.06
C PHE A 165 -10.41 -8.36 4.86
N THR A 166 -11.08 -9.45 5.20
CA THR A 166 -12.37 -9.40 5.90
C THR A 166 -12.27 -9.16 7.40
N ARG A 167 -11.21 -9.64 8.07
CA ARG A 167 -11.08 -9.56 9.54
C ARG A 167 -10.30 -8.34 10.02
N VAL A 168 -9.41 -7.80 9.19
CA VAL A 168 -8.51 -6.70 9.57
C VAL A 168 -8.80 -5.45 8.75
N ILE A 169 -8.69 -5.54 7.42
CA ILE A 169 -8.74 -4.36 6.54
C ILE A 169 -10.13 -3.70 6.55
N LEU A 170 -11.20 -4.47 6.26
CA LEU A 170 -12.56 -3.92 6.23
C LEU A 170 -12.99 -3.34 7.60
N PRO A 171 -12.82 -4.04 8.74
CA PRO A 171 -13.22 -3.49 10.03
C PRO A 171 -12.47 -2.22 10.42
N VAL A 172 -11.16 -2.15 10.17
CA VAL A 172 -10.35 -0.96 10.46
C VAL A 172 -10.83 0.23 9.63
N PHE A 173 -11.05 0.02 8.34
CA PHE A 173 -11.57 1.05 7.43
C PHE A 173 -12.93 1.60 7.89
N PHE A 174 -13.91 0.72 8.14
CA PHE A 174 -15.26 1.15 8.52
C PHE A 174 -15.30 1.79 9.92
N LYS A 175 -14.58 1.24 10.90
CA LYS A 175 -14.45 1.86 12.22
C LYS A 175 -13.81 3.24 12.12
N GLY A 176 -12.81 3.36 11.24
CA GLY A 176 -12.13 4.59 10.91
C GLY A 176 -13.04 5.69 10.39
N ILE A 177 -13.82 5.37 9.35
CA ILE A 177 -14.82 6.28 8.78
C ILE A 177 -15.86 6.67 9.83
N ALA A 178 -16.35 5.69 10.60
CA ALA A 178 -17.34 5.94 11.63
C ALA A 178 -16.82 6.87 12.75
N ALA A 179 -15.55 6.71 13.15
CA ALA A 179 -14.91 7.60 14.12
C ALA A 179 -14.71 9.01 13.56
N LEU A 180 -14.33 9.12 12.29
CA LEU A 180 -14.20 10.42 11.60
C LEU A 180 -15.55 11.15 11.53
N ALA A 181 -16.62 10.43 11.19
CA ALA A 181 -17.97 10.99 11.14
C ALA A 181 -18.49 11.47 12.51
N ARG A 182 -18.01 10.85 13.60
CA ARG A 182 -18.35 11.24 14.98
C ARG A 182 -17.39 12.27 15.60
N GLY A 183 -16.31 12.64 14.91
CA GLY A 183 -15.28 13.54 15.46
C GLY A 183 -14.49 12.94 16.63
N GLU A 184 -14.46 11.61 16.74
CA GLU A 184 -13.82 10.90 17.85
C GLU A 184 -12.35 10.57 17.54
N ARG A 185 -11.47 10.62 18.56
CA ARG A 185 -10.17 9.94 18.47
C ARG A 185 -10.42 8.44 18.45
N THR A 186 -9.91 7.78 17.43
CA THR A 186 -10.13 6.35 17.18
C THR A 186 -9.37 5.54 18.24
N PRO A 187 -9.89 4.38 18.69
CA PRO A 187 -9.22 3.54 19.68
C PRO A 187 -7.81 3.14 19.23
N ASP A 188 -6.89 2.98 20.19
CA ASP A 188 -5.47 2.64 19.93
C ASP A 188 -5.35 1.46 18.95
N THR A 189 -4.73 1.72 17.79
CA THR A 189 -4.57 0.77 16.69
C THR A 189 -3.20 0.10 16.69
N LYS A 190 -2.40 0.23 17.77
CA LYS A 190 -1.19 -0.57 17.98
C LYS A 190 -1.30 -2.04 17.54
N PRO A 191 -2.35 -2.81 17.91
CA PRO A 191 -2.45 -4.21 17.47
C PRO A 191 -2.70 -4.37 15.96
N VAL A 192 -3.14 -3.33 15.26
CA VAL A 192 -3.30 -3.34 13.80
C VAL A 192 -1.96 -3.10 13.14
N LEU A 193 -1.19 -2.08 13.58
CA LEU A 193 0.14 -1.73 13.03
C LEU A 193 1.14 -2.89 13.16
N ASP A 194 1.08 -3.64 14.26
CA ASP A 194 1.93 -4.82 14.48
C ASP A 194 1.57 -6.01 13.56
N GLU A 195 0.40 -6.02 12.90
CA GLU A 195 0.05 -7.01 11.85
C GLU A 195 0.49 -6.56 10.43
N TRP A 196 0.99 -5.33 10.27
CA TRP A 196 1.60 -4.85 9.02
C TRP A 196 3.10 -5.13 8.95
N VAL A 197 3.77 -5.30 10.10
CA VAL A 197 5.17 -5.76 10.21
C VAL A 197 5.23 -7.28 10.36
#